data_AF-A0A3N7GVS8-F1
#
_entry.id   AF-A0A3N7GVS8-F1
#
_cell.length_a   1.000
_cell.length_b   1.000
_cell.length_c   1.000
_cell.angle_alpha   90.00
_cell.angle_beta   90.00
_cell.angle_gamma   90.00
#
_symmetry.space_group_name_H-M   'P 1'
#
loop_
_entity.id
_entity.type
_entity.pdbx_description
1 polymer ?
#
loop_
_entity_poly.entity_id
_entity_poly.type
_entity_poly.pdbx_seq_one_letter_code
_entity_poly.pdbx_strand_id
1 'polypeptide(L)'
;MSVKSSTPSGTKTAHKDKTIIKQKDLILVYRKTIEAKFNPQYVVRGNWDKHYSKFLISKENGEYELRNLIDVLLENGVLLERCSIAELNIEGKKFKEFYLKHSDKICRLQSHKNIEANKASKEKVDIVYEHFKGAVSQGLYYNGQVVTPLSQSIKTVYKNQQITEDLSMLLCDFWSDIDFQNTQNEGGVSFPTAKKPELLLARIIELSTNINDVVLDFHLGSGTTSAVSMKLNRKFIGIEQMDYGADDSLKRMINVINGETSGVSKGYSWQGGGSFVYAELAKNNETAKERIATCNSLEELLQLFEELNTRYFLDYNVRIKDFKENVIKEEAFINLSLARQKELFKRMLDNNQLYVNLSEVEDARYNLSEDAIRLTKDFYQIKN
;
A
#
# COMPACT_ATOMS: atom_id res chain seq x y z
N MET A 1 -8.13 9.79 -3.06
CA MET A 1 -8.78 9.01 -1.96
C MET A 1 -8.34 9.61 -0.63
N SER A 2 -9.03 9.31 0.46
CA SER A 2 -8.75 9.79 1.82
C SER A 2 -8.69 8.60 2.78
N VAL A 3 -7.71 8.58 3.68
CA VAL A 3 -7.60 7.56 4.73
C VAL A 3 -7.60 8.22 6.10
N LYS A 4 -8.39 7.69 7.04
CA LYS A 4 -8.33 8.10 8.44
C LYS A 4 -7.02 7.60 9.03
N SER A 5 -6.11 8.52 9.36
CA SER A 5 -4.77 8.22 9.87
C SER A 5 -4.59 8.56 11.35
N SER A 6 -5.61 9.11 12.00
CA SER A 6 -5.56 9.43 13.42
C SER A 6 -6.95 9.59 14.04
N THR A 7 -6.99 9.53 15.38
CA THR A 7 -8.17 9.79 16.20
C THR A 7 -8.08 11.16 16.88
N PRO A 8 -9.22 11.86 17.09
CA PRO A 8 -9.24 13.11 17.82
C PRO A 8 -9.18 12.84 19.34
N SER A 9 -8.01 12.46 19.84
CA SER A 9 -7.81 12.11 21.24
C SER A 9 -6.49 12.65 21.80
N GLY A 10 -6.41 12.80 23.12
CA GLY A 10 -5.20 13.20 23.83
C GLY A 10 -4.73 14.62 23.51
N THR A 11 -3.41 14.82 23.44
CA THR A 11 -2.75 16.10 23.18
C THR A 11 -3.21 16.75 21.87
N LYS A 12 -3.67 15.96 20.90
CA LYS A 12 -4.18 16.44 19.62
C LYS A 12 -5.45 17.29 19.76
N THR A 13 -6.21 17.12 20.84
CA THR A 13 -7.40 17.93 21.14
C THR A 13 -7.10 19.19 21.96
N ALA A 14 -5.84 19.41 22.37
CA ALA A 14 -5.46 20.54 23.22
C ALA A 14 -5.68 21.91 22.57
N HIS A 15 -5.75 21.96 21.24
CA HIS A 15 -5.98 23.19 20.47
C HIS A 15 -7.25 23.13 19.63
N LYS A 16 -8.25 22.35 20.10
CA LYS A 16 -9.56 22.21 19.44
C LYS A 16 -10.27 23.55 19.20
N ASP A 17 -10.04 24.53 20.08
CA ASP A 17 -10.64 25.86 19.98
C ASP A 17 -9.85 26.81 19.05
N LYS A 18 -8.66 26.41 18.59
CA LYS A 18 -7.77 27.24 17.74
C LYS A 18 -7.68 26.75 16.30
N THR A 19 -7.83 25.45 16.06
CA THR A 19 -7.59 24.84 14.74
C THR A 19 -8.52 23.67 14.47
N ILE A 20 -8.82 23.44 13.19
CA ILE A 20 -9.51 22.23 12.77
C ILE A 20 -8.56 21.04 12.87
N ILE A 21 -8.95 20.02 13.64
CA ILE A 21 -8.12 18.84 13.90
C ILE A 21 -8.04 17.96 12.65
N LYS A 22 -6.85 17.83 12.07
CA LYS A 22 -6.58 16.91 10.95
C LYS A 22 -6.69 15.45 11.41
N GLN A 23 -7.57 14.68 10.81
CA GLN A 23 -7.77 13.24 11.10
C GLN A 23 -7.45 12.30 9.94
N LYS A 24 -7.25 12.86 8.74
CA LYS A 24 -7.07 12.11 7.51
C LYS A 24 -5.83 12.52 6.74
N ASP A 25 -5.28 11.58 6.02
CA ASP A 25 -4.32 11.81 4.96
C ASP A 25 -4.95 11.58 3.60
N LEU A 26 -4.40 12.25 2.59
CA LEU A 26 -4.85 12.16 1.21
C LEU A 26 -3.92 11.23 0.44
N ILE A 27 -4.53 10.37 -0.37
CA ILE A 27 -3.83 9.54 -1.34
C ILE A 27 -4.11 10.14 -2.71
N LEU A 28 -3.07 10.74 -3.28
CA LEU A 28 -3.06 11.28 -4.63
C LEU A 28 -2.66 10.16 -5.59
N VAL A 29 -3.42 10.00 -6.67
CA VAL A 29 -3.14 8.96 -7.66
C VAL A 29 -3.06 9.59 -9.04
N TYR A 30 -1.97 9.27 -9.72
CA TYR A 30 -1.68 9.69 -11.07
C TYR A 30 -1.54 8.45 -11.94
N ARG A 31 -1.99 8.54 -13.20
CA ARG A 31 -1.83 7.48 -14.19
C ARG A 31 -1.18 8.06 -15.43
N LYS A 32 -0.29 7.28 -16.04
CA LYS A 32 0.39 7.68 -17.28
C LYS A 32 -0.57 7.66 -18.48
N THR A 33 -1.46 6.67 -18.55
CA THR A 33 -2.41 6.50 -19.66
C THR A 33 -3.83 6.26 -19.14
N ILE A 34 -4.82 6.42 -20.03
CA ILE A 34 -6.24 6.21 -19.68
C ILE A 34 -6.57 4.71 -19.53
N GLU A 35 -5.75 3.83 -20.13
CA GLU A 35 -5.98 2.38 -20.12
C GLU A 35 -5.65 1.75 -18.77
N ALA A 36 -4.84 2.42 -17.94
CA ALA A 36 -4.60 2.00 -16.57
C ALA A 36 -5.93 1.99 -15.80
N LYS A 37 -6.34 0.80 -15.37
CA LYS A 37 -7.56 0.53 -14.61
C LYS A 37 -7.21 0.15 -13.19
N PHE A 38 -8.09 0.50 -12.26
CA PHE A 38 -8.02 0.00 -10.89
C PHE A 38 -8.70 -1.37 -10.78
N ASN A 39 -8.15 -2.22 -9.92
CA ASN A 39 -8.77 -3.46 -9.48
C ASN A 39 -9.75 -3.14 -8.35
N PRO A 40 -11.07 -3.32 -8.53
CA PRO A 40 -12.06 -2.99 -7.49
C PRO A 40 -11.74 -3.69 -6.16
N GLN A 41 -11.74 -2.91 -5.09
CA GLN A 41 -11.51 -3.40 -3.73
C GLN A 41 -12.85 -3.45 -2.98
N TYR A 42 -12.97 -4.38 -2.05
CA TYR A 42 -14.20 -4.60 -1.28
C TYR A 42 -13.91 -4.62 0.22
N VAL A 43 -14.88 -4.18 1.00
CA VAL A 43 -14.85 -4.26 2.46
C VAL A 43 -16.11 -4.95 2.97
N VAL A 44 -16.00 -5.57 4.14
CA VAL A 44 -17.12 -6.23 4.82
C VAL A 44 -18.22 -5.20 5.05
N ARG A 45 -19.46 -5.57 4.76
CA ARG A 45 -20.62 -4.74 5.09
C ARG A 45 -20.93 -4.88 6.58
N GLY A 46 -21.21 -3.78 7.28
CA GLY A 46 -21.49 -3.82 8.72
C GLY A 46 -22.94 -4.20 9.09
N ASN A 47 -23.89 -4.08 8.16
CA ASN A 47 -25.31 -4.34 8.39
C ASN A 47 -25.94 -5.07 7.20
N TRP A 48 -27.00 -5.83 7.43
CA TRP A 48 -27.75 -6.50 6.37
C TRP A 48 -28.38 -5.49 5.38
N ASP A 49 -28.46 -5.87 4.12
CA ASP A 49 -29.23 -5.09 3.14
C ASP A 49 -30.70 -5.45 3.21
N LYS A 50 -31.54 -4.53 3.70
CA LYS A 50 -32.99 -4.74 3.73
C LYS A 50 -33.61 -5.05 2.36
N HIS A 51 -32.93 -4.73 1.26
CA HIS A 51 -33.41 -5.05 -0.09
C HIS A 51 -33.30 -6.55 -0.41
N TYR A 52 -32.33 -7.26 0.17
CA TYR A 52 -32.22 -8.72 0.07
C TYR A 52 -33.25 -9.38 0.99
N SER A 53 -34.50 -9.37 0.52
CA SER A 53 -35.71 -9.74 1.27
C SER A 53 -36.46 -10.93 0.72
N LYS A 54 -35.99 -11.49 -0.40
CA LYS A 54 -36.63 -12.60 -1.08
C LYS A 54 -35.70 -13.81 -1.11
N PHE A 55 -36.30 -14.99 -1.23
CA PHE A 55 -35.62 -16.26 -1.38
C PHE A 55 -36.21 -16.99 -2.60
N LEU A 56 -35.35 -17.32 -3.55
CA LEU A 56 -35.69 -17.98 -4.80
C LEU A 56 -35.66 -19.50 -4.62
N ILE A 57 -36.77 -20.15 -4.97
CA ILE A 57 -36.91 -21.61 -4.96
C ILE A 57 -37.12 -22.09 -6.38
N SER A 58 -36.26 -22.99 -6.85
CA SER A 58 -36.46 -23.73 -8.09
C SER A 58 -37.38 -24.92 -7.85
N LYS A 59 -38.42 -25.05 -8.66
CA LYS A 59 -39.34 -26.19 -8.67
C LYS A 59 -38.88 -27.25 -9.66
N GLU A 60 -39.33 -28.50 -9.47
CA GLU A 60 -38.95 -29.63 -10.33
C GLU A 60 -39.42 -29.47 -11.78
N ASN A 61 -40.50 -28.71 -12.01
CA ASN A 61 -41.01 -28.39 -13.34
C ASN A 61 -40.21 -27.29 -14.07
N GLY A 62 -39.11 -26.79 -13.48
CA GLY A 62 -38.28 -25.72 -14.04
C GLY A 62 -38.79 -24.31 -13.74
N GLU A 63 -39.89 -24.16 -13.01
CA GLU A 63 -40.40 -22.85 -12.58
C GLU A 63 -39.68 -22.34 -11.33
N TYR A 64 -39.81 -21.04 -11.07
CA TYR A 64 -39.27 -20.41 -9.89
C TYR A 64 -40.36 -19.78 -9.03
N GLU A 65 -40.16 -19.83 -7.72
CA GLU A 65 -41.01 -19.17 -6.72
C GLU A 65 -40.18 -18.24 -5.85
N LEU A 66 -40.73 -17.07 -5.53
CA LEU A 66 -40.13 -16.13 -4.59
C LEU A 66 -40.88 -16.14 -3.26
N ARG A 67 -40.18 -16.51 -2.18
CA ARG A 67 -40.68 -16.44 -0.81
C ARG A 67 -40.05 -15.28 -0.04
N ASN A 68 -40.67 -14.88 1.07
CA ASN A 68 -40.08 -13.91 1.98
C ASN A 68 -38.90 -14.55 2.72
N LEU A 69 -37.75 -13.86 2.78
CA LEU A 69 -36.55 -14.40 3.43
C LEU A 69 -36.77 -14.71 4.92
N ILE A 70 -37.48 -13.86 5.67
CA ILE A 70 -37.71 -14.06 7.11
C ILE A 70 -38.48 -15.36 7.36
N ASP A 71 -39.48 -15.66 6.53
CA ASP A 71 -40.25 -16.90 6.65
C ASP A 71 -39.37 -18.13 6.42
N VAL A 72 -38.52 -18.08 5.38
CA VAL A 72 -37.54 -19.15 5.11
C VAL A 72 -36.55 -19.30 6.27
N LEU A 73 -36.08 -18.21 6.88
CA LEU A 73 -35.16 -18.26 8.00
C LEU A 73 -35.79 -18.87 9.27
N LEU A 74 -37.07 -18.59 9.53
CA LEU A 74 -37.82 -19.19 10.64
C LEU A 74 -38.03 -20.69 10.43
N GLU A 75 -38.45 -21.09 9.24
CA GLU A 75 -38.66 -22.51 8.89
C GLU A 75 -37.38 -23.34 8.98
N ASN A 76 -36.23 -22.73 8.68
CA ASN A 76 -34.92 -23.38 8.78
C ASN A 76 -34.28 -23.25 10.17
N GLY A 77 -34.98 -22.71 11.17
CA GLY A 77 -34.47 -22.57 12.53
C GLY A 77 -33.23 -21.66 12.67
N VAL A 78 -33.02 -20.78 11.69
CA VAL A 78 -31.96 -19.75 11.69
C VAL A 78 -32.37 -18.60 12.61
N LEU A 79 -33.65 -18.22 12.55
CA LEU A 79 -34.29 -17.31 13.50
C LEU A 79 -35.22 -18.08 14.42
N LEU A 80 -35.36 -17.60 15.66
CA LEU A 80 -36.29 -18.15 16.66
C LEU A 80 -37.61 -17.39 16.69
N GLU A 81 -37.58 -16.10 16.37
CA GLU A 81 -38.73 -15.21 16.34
C GLU A 81 -38.64 -14.29 15.13
N ARG A 82 -39.81 -13.78 14.70
CA ARG A 82 -39.89 -12.86 13.56
C ARG A 82 -39.32 -11.50 13.96
N CYS A 83 -38.37 -11.00 13.17
CA CYS A 83 -37.78 -9.68 13.33
C CYS A 83 -37.87 -8.85 12.04
N SER A 84 -37.49 -7.58 12.12
CA SER A 84 -37.31 -6.75 10.94
C SER A 84 -36.10 -7.25 10.15
N ILE A 85 -36.19 -7.23 8.81
CA ILE A 85 -35.08 -7.66 7.96
C ILE A 85 -33.81 -6.83 8.17
N ALA A 86 -33.94 -5.57 8.56
CA ALA A 86 -32.80 -4.71 8.84
C ALA A 86 -32.06 -5.08 10.13
N GLU A 87 -32.69 -5.86 11.02
CA GLU A 87 -32.16 -6.28 12.32
C GLU A 87 -31.42 -7.62 12.24
N LEU A 88 -31.34 -8.23 11.05
CA LEU A 88 -30.60 -9.47 10.84
C LEU A 88 -29.12 -9.29 11.19
N ASN A 89 -28.68 -9.99 12.24
CA ASN A 89 -27.30 -9.96 12.69
C ASN A 89 -26.41 -10.79 11.75
N ILE A 90 -25.71 -10.10 10.85
CA ILE A 90 -24.80 -10.70 9.85
C ILE A 90 -23.58 -11.41 10.45
N GLU A 91 -23.23 -11.09 11.70
CA GLU A 91 -22.14 -11.76 12.44
C GLU A 91 -22.66 -12.96 13.24
N GLY A 92 -23.99 -13.14 13.31
CA GLY A 92 -24.61 -14.30 13.96
C GLY A 92 -24.29 -15.58 13.20
N LYS A 93 -23.62 -16.53 13.86
CA LYS A 93 -23.10 -17.78 13.26
C LYS A 93 -24.10 -18.49 12.33
N LYS A 94 -25.31 -18.80 12.83
CA LYS A 94 -26.34 -19.50 12.05
C LYS A 94 -26.76 -18.74 10.80
N PHE A 95 -27.00 -17.43 10.92
CA PHE A 95 -27.43 -16.61 9.79
C PHE A 95 -26.31 -16.43 8.77
N LYS A 96 -25.07 -16.28 9.24
CA LYS A 96 -23.89 -16.22 8.39
C LYS A 96 -23.69 -17.48 7.55
N GLU A 97 -23.71 -18.63 8.20
CA GLU A 97 -23.62 -19.93 7.52
C GLU A 97 -24.76 -20.09 6.50
N PHE A 98 -25.98 -19.66 6.86
CA PHE A 98 -27.13 -19.71 5.96
C PHE A 98 -26.97 -18.82 4.73
N TYR A 99 -26.66 -17.52 4.89
CA TYR A 99 -26.65 -16.61 3.74
C TYR A 99 -25.46 -16.88 2.81
N LEU A 100 -24.32 -17.35 3.33
CA LEU A 100 -23.19 -17.75 2.49
C LEU A 100 -23.55 -18.99 1.66
N LYS A 101 -24.11 -20.01 2.31
CA LYS A 101 -24.54 -21.26 1.65
C LYS A 101 -25.65 -21.05 0.62
N HIS A 102 -26.54 -20.10 0.86
CA HIS A 102 -27.71 -19.84 0.02
C HIS A 102 -27.65 -18.49 -0.72
N SER A 103 -26.45 -17.96 -0.93
CA SER A 103 -26.26 -16.63 -1.53
C SER A 103 -26.82 -16.51 -2.95
N ASP A 104 -26.88 -17.59 -3.73
CA ASP A 104 -27.51 -17.60 -5.06
C ASP A 104 -29.05 -17.59 -5.01
N LYS A 105 -29.64 -17.96 -3.86
CA LYS A 105 -31.10 -18.03 -3.68
C LYS A 105 -31.65 -16.79 -3.01
N ILE A 106 -30.91 -16.20 -2.07
CA ILE A 106 -31.29 -14.93 -1.46
C ILE A 106 -31.19 -13.84 -2.52
N CYS A 107 -32.26 -13.08 -2.72
CA CYS A 107 -32.31 -12.11 -3.81
C CYS A 107 -33.03 -10.81 -3.42
N ARG A 108 -32.76 -9.79 -4.21
CA ARG A 108 -33.44 -8.48 -4.18
C ARG A 108 -34.08 -8.20 -5.52
N LEU A 109 -35.13 -7.40 -5.51
CA LEU A 109 -35.78 -6.89 -6.72
C LEU A 109 -35.24 -5.50 -7.05
N GLN A 110 -34.84 -5.28 -8.30
CA GLN A 110 -34.25 -4.01 -8.73
C GLN A 110 -34.86 -3.48 -10.04
N SER A 111 -34.75 -2.17 -10.24
CA SER A 111 -35.02 -1.57 -11.54
C SER A 111 -33.96 -1.99 -12.56
N HIS A 112 -34.35 -2.02 -13.84
CA HIS A 112 -33.49 -2.41 -14.95
C HIS A 112 -33.88 -1.64 -16.22
N LYS A 113 -33.00 -1.70 -17.24
CA LYS A 113 -33.22 -1.03 -18.54
C LYS A 113 -33.73 -1.95 -19.66
N ASN A 114 -33.81 -3.26 -19.44
CA ASN A 114 -34.33 -4.21 -20.44
C ASN A 114 -35.86 -4.04 -20.60
N ILE A 115 -36.28 -3.40 -21.70
CA ILE A 115 -37.70 -3.08 -21.97
C ILE A 115 -38.51 -4.33 -22.28
N GLU A 116 -37.97 -5.26 -23.08
CA GLU A 116 -38.65 -6.50 -23.49
C GLU A 116 -38.97 -7.38 -22.28
N ALA A 117 -37.96 -7.63 -21.45
CA ALA A 117 -38.14 -8.38 -20.20
C ALA A 117 -39.10 -7.69 -19.23
N ASN A 118 -39.10 -6.35 -19.19
CA ASN A 118 -40.02 -5.59 -18.34
C ASN A 118 -41.48 -5.85 -18.72
N LYS A 119 -41.80 -5.74 -20.02
CA LYS A 119 -43.14 -5.95 -20.54
C LYS A 119 -43.59 -7.39 -20.30
N ALA A 120 -42.78 -8.37 -20.71
CA ALA A 120 -43.10 -9.78 -20.58
C ALA A 120 -43.28 -10.23 -19.12
N SER A 121 -42.46 -9.71 -18.19
CA SER A 121 -42.60 -10.00 -16.75
C SER A 121 -43.88 -9.39 -16.16
N LYS A 122 -44.31 -8.20 -16.60
CA LYS A 122 -45.55 -7.57 -16.13
C LYS A 122 -46.82 -8.26 -16.60
N GLU A 123 -46.76 -8.93 -17.75
CA GLU A 123 -47.86 -9.78 -18.24
C GLU A 123 -48.01 -11.07 -17.43
N LYS A 124 -46.96 -11.49 -16.71
CA LYS A 124 -46.90 -12.69 -15.85
C LYS A 124 -46.87 -12.29 -14.37
N VAL A 125 -47.95 -11.69 -13.89
CA VAL A 125 -48.06 -11.17 -12.51
C VAL A 125 -47.83 -12.30 -11.50
N ASP A 126 -47.00 -12.00 -10.49
CA ASP A 126 -46.62 -12.90 -9.40
C ASP A 126 -45.97 -14.22 -9.83
N ILE A 127 -45.45 -14.26 -11.06
CA ILE A 127 -44.68 -15.37 -11.61
C ILE A 127 -43.27 -14.86 -11.93
N VAL A 128 -42.27 -15.65 -11.54
CA VAL A 128 -40.89 -15.37 -11.94
C VAL A 128 -40.72 -15.75 -13.40
N TYR A 129 -40.37 -14.76 -14.22
CA TYR A 129 -40.14 -14.89 -15.65
C TYR A 129 -38.64 -14.89 -15.95
N GLU A 130 -38.15 -15.96 -16.57
CA GLU A 130 -36.81 -15.99 -17.13
C GLU A 130 -36.82 -15.46 -18.56
N HIS A 131 -35.99 -14.45 -18.83
CA HIS A 131 -35.88 -13.86 -20.16
C HIS A 131 -34.67 -14.43 -20.89
N PHE A 132 -34.87 -14.87 -22.12
CA PHE A 132 -33.83 -15.42 -22.99
C PHE A 132 -33.58 -14.53 -24.20
N LYS A 133 -32.31 -14.47 -24.63
CA LYS A 133 -31.93 -13.95 -25.94
C LYS A 133 -31.23 -15.07 -26.70
N GLY A 134 -31.93 -15.68 -27.66
CA GLY A 134 -31.51 -16.97 -28.24
C GLY A 134 -31.51 -18.06 -27.17
N ALA A 135 -30.44 -18.85 -27.09
CA ALA A 135 -30.29 -19.90 -26.07
C ALA A 135 -29.72 -19.41 -24.73
N VAL A 136 -29.43 -18.10 -24.58
CA VAL A 136 -28.75 -17.55 -23.41
C VAL A 136 -29.73 -16.83 -22.50
N SER A 137 -29.85 -17.31 -21.26
CA SER A 137 -30.61 -16.62 -20.21
C SER A 137 -29.99 -15.24 -19.92
N GLN A 138 -30.82 -14.22 -19.95
CA GLN A 138 -30.46 -12.82 -19.65
C GLN A 138 -30.80 -12.45 -18.20
N GLY A 139 -31.43 -13.34 -17.45
CA GLY A 139 -31.79 -13.16 -16.05
C GLY A 139 -33.25 -13.43 -15.74
N LEU A 140 -33.55 -13.42 -14.45
CA LEU A 140 -34.87 -13.64 -13.87
C LEU A 140 -35.54 -12.29 -13.56
N TYR A 141 -36.84 -12.23 -13.79
CA TYR A 141 -37.65 -11.02 -13.62
C TYR A 141 -38.94 -11.34 -12.87
N TYR A 142 -39.39 -10.44 -12.01
CA TYR A 142 -40.62 -10.59 -11.25
C TYR A 142 -41.34 -9.24 -11.19
N ASN A 143 -42.59 -9.19 -11.63
CA ASN A 143 -43.42 -7.98 -11.69
C ASN A 143 -42.72 -6.78 -12.34
N GLY A 144 -41.91 -7.02 -13.39
CA GLY A 144 -41.17 -5.98 -14.10
C GLY A 144 -39.93 -5.45 -13.37
N GLN A 145 -39.43 -6.17 -12.37
CA GLN A 145 -38.14 -5.92 -11.72
C GLN A 145 -37.20 -7.08 -11.98
N VAL A 146 -35.88 -6.83 -12.03
CA VAL A 146 -34.89 -7.90 -12.16
C VAL A 146 -34.63 -8.52 -10.78
N VAL A 147 -34.51 -9.85 -10.73
CA VAL A 147 -34.15 -10.61 -9.54
C VAL A 147 -32.63 -10.74 -9.50
N THR A 148 -32.00 -10.08 -8.52
CA THR A 148 -30.54 -10.06 -8.36
C THR A 148 -30.14 -10.88 -7.14
N PRO A 149 -29.30 -11.92 -7.27
CA PRO A 149 -28.87 -12.76 -6.15
C PRO A 149 -27.84 -12.06 -5.26
N LEU A 150 -27.81 -12.45 -3.98
CA LEU A 150 -26.87 -11.97 -2.97
C LEU A 150 -25.43 -12.34 -3.31
N SER A 151 -25.20 -13.46 -4.02
CA SER A 151 -23.88 -13.91 -4.46
C SER A 151 -23.09 -12.84 -5.22
N GLN A 152 -23.75 -11.91 -5.92
CA GLN A 152 -23.07 -10.76 -6.54
C GLN A 152 -22.42 -9.80 -5.54
N SER A 153 -22.91 -9.78 -4.30
CA SER A 153 -22.40 -8.97 -3.17
C SER A 153 -21.50 -9.77 -2.22
N ILE A 154 -21.34 -11.08 -2.45
CA ILE A 154 -20.32 -11.88 -1.76
C ILE A 154 -19.01 -11.70 -2.52
N LYS A 155 -17.99 -11.17 -1.83
CA LYS A 155 -16.67 -10.92 -2.40
C LYS A 155 -15.59 -11.33 -1.40
N THR A 156 -14.40 -11.57 -1.95
CA THR A 156 -13.17 -11.69 -1.16
C THR A 156 -12.88 -10.37 -0.45
N VAL A 157 -12.74 -10.41 0.87
CA VAL A 157 -12.50 -9.25 1.73
C VAL A 157 -11.48 -9.58 2.82
N TYR A 158 -10.76 -8.56 3.29
CA TYR A 158 -9.88 -8.67 4.45
C TYR A 158 -10.66 -8.38 5.74
N LYS A 159 -10.73 -9.35 6.65
CA LYS A 159 -11.42 -9.25 7.93
C LYS A 159 -10.61 -9.97 9.01
N ASN A 160 -10.37 -9.32 10.14
CA ASN A 160 -9.68 -9.94 11.30
C ASN A 160 -8.37 -10.65 10.94
N GLN A 161 -7.54 -10.01 10.11
CA GLN A 161 -6.27 -10.54 9.61
C GLN A 161 -6.40 -11.81 8.75
N GLN A 162 -7.56 -12.02 8.14
CA GLN A 162 -7.84 -13.14 7.25
C GLN A 162 -8.50 -12.65 5.97
N ILE A 163 -8.21 -13.35 4.87
CA ILE A 163 -8.95 -13.20 3.62
C ILE A 163 -10.07 -14.23 3.62
N THR A 164 -11.30 -13.76 3.44
CA THR A 164 -12.50 -14.61 3.42
C THR A 164 -13.48 -14.10 2.37
N GLU A 165 -14.39 -14.96 1.94
CA GLU A 165 -15.61 -14.51 1.26
C GLU A 165 -16.62 -14.06 2.31
N ASP A 166 -17.19 -12.87 2.13
CA ASP A 166 -18.19 -12.34 3.04
C ASP A 166 -19.13 -11.38 2.29
N LEU A 167 -20.26 -11.03 2.94
CA LEU A 167 -21.12 -9.97 2.46
C LEU A 167 -20.34 -8.64 2.46
N SER A 168 -20.24 -8.04 1.28
CA SER A 168 -19.31 -6.96 1.03
C SER A 168 -19.97 -5.75 0.37
N MET A 169 -19.25 -4.64 0.39
CA MET A 169 -19.55 -3.45 -0.38
C MET A 169 -18.29 -2.96 -1.10
N LEU A 170 -18.48 -2.31 -2.25
CA LEU A 170 -17.39 -1.68 -2.98
C LEU A 170 -16.71 -0.64 -2.09
N LEU A 171 -15.40 -0.71 -2.00
CA LEU A 171 -14.61 0.29 -1.30
C LEU A 171 -14.56 1.57 -2.14
N CYS A 172 -15.04 2.66 -1.54
CA CYS A 172 -15.04 3.97 -2.16
C CYS A 172 -13.77 4.76 -1.82
N ASP A 173 -13.84 6.09 -1.87
CA ASP A 173 -12.70 7.00 -1.76
C ASP A 173 -12.39 7.43 -0.32
N PHE A 174 -13.15 6.98 0.69
CA PHE A 174 -12.90 7.23 2.11
C PHE A 174 -12.68 5.92 2.89
N TRP A 175 -11.50 5.78 3.48
CA TRP A 175 -11.08 4.56 4.18
C TRP A 175 -10.94 4.85 5.68
N SER A 176 -11.79 4.23 6.50
CA SER A 176 -11.82 4.42 7.95
C SER A 176 -11.53 3.15 8.74
N ASP A 177 -11.27 2.05 8.04
CA ASP A 177 -11.14 0.68 8.55
C ASP A 177 -9.68 0.24 8.74
N ILE A 178 -8.71 1.09 8.38
CA ILE A 178 -7.28 0.81 8.52
C ILE A 178 -6.79 1.35 9.87
N ASP A 179 -6.12 0.50 10.63
CA ASP A 179 -5.54 0.85 11.92
C ASP A 179 -4.14 1.46 11.76
N PHE A 180 -3.97 2.69 12.26
CA PHE A 180 -2.69 3.40 12.32
C PHE A 180 -2.02 3.36 13.69
N GLN A 181 -2.72 2.87 14.73
CA GLN A 181 -2.26 2.93 16.13
C GLN A 181 -1.34 1.77 16.53
N ASN A 182 -1.33 0.69 15.75
CA ASN A 182 -0.60 -0.54 16.08
C ASN A 182 0.54 -0.89 15.09
N THR A 183 0.99 0.07 14.29
CA THR A 183 2.04 -0.12 13.28
C THR A 183 3.40 -0.51 13.87
N GLN A 184 3.66 -0.20 15.14
CA GLN A 184 4.84 -0.65 15.87
C GLN A 184 4.96 -2.17 15.94
N ASN A 185 3.83 -2.89 15.89
CA ASN A 185 3.79 -4.36 15.97
C ASN A 185 4.04 -5.05 14.62
N GLU A 186 4.29 -4.29 13.54
CA GLU A 186 4.48 -4.81 12.19
C GLU A 186 5.96 -4.82 11.75
N GLY A 187 6.35 -5.87 11.01
CA GLY A 187 7.65 -6.00 10.33
C GLY A 187 8.84 -6.39 11.20
N GLY A 188 8.64 -6.60 12.51
CA GLY A 188 9.70 -7.06 13.43
C GLY A 188 10.88 -6.08 13.58
N VAL A 189 10.66 -4.80 13.32
CA VAL A 189 11.67 -3.72 13.42
C VAL A 189 11.16 -2.57 14.28
N SER A 190 12.04 -1.86 14.98
CA SER A 190 11.64 -0.71 15.78
C SER A 190 11.82 0.58 14.97
N PHE A 191 10.71 1.13 14.46
CA PHE A 191 10.72 2.40 13.73
C PHE A 191 9.64 3.31 14.32
N PRO A 192 9.96 4.11 15.35
CA PRO A 192 8.98 4.88 16.07
C PRO A 192 8.30 5.92 15.17
N THR A 193 6.98 6.05 15.31
CA THR A 193 6.12 7.17 14.82
C THR A 193 5.97 7.40 13.32
N ALA A 194 6.62 6.63 12.43
CA ALA A 194 6.55 6.91 10.98
C ALA A 194 6.17 5.74 10.07
N LYS A 195 6.09 4.50 10.58
CA LYS A 195 5.66 3.34 9.77
C LYS A 195 4.25 3.51 9.22
N LYS A 196 4.04 3.06 8.00
CA LYS A 196 2.70 2.93 7.41
C LYS A 196 2.16 1.51 7.67
N PRO A 197 0.85 1.35 7.94
CA PRO A 197 0.24 0.04 8.14
C PRO A 197 0.37 -0.84 6.90
N GLU A 198 0.68 -2.12 7.06
CA GLU A 198 0.76 -3.04 5.93
C GLU A 198 -0.57 -3.16 5.16
N LEU A 199 -1.71 -3.14 5.87
CA LEU A 199 -3.04 -3.20 5.23
C LEU A 199 -3.30 -2.02 4.29
N LEU A 200 -2.76 -0.83 4.62
CA LEU A 200 -2.85 0.33 3.72
C LEU A 200 -2.10 0.06 2.41
N LEU A 201 -0.87 -0.42 2.52
CA LEU A 201 -0.02 -0.69 1.36
C LEU A 201 -0.57 -1.85 0.55
N ALA A 202 -1.11 -2.89 1.20
CA ALA A 202 -1.68 -4.04 0.52
C ALA A 202 -2.85 -3.61 -0.36
N ARG A 203 -3.75 -2.80 0.21
CA ARG A 203 -4.88 -2.22 -0.52
C ARG A 203 -4.44 -1.34 -1.69
N ILE A 204 -3.45 -0.46 -1.50
CA ILE A 204 -2.95 0.41 -2.57
C ILE A 204 -2.32 -0.41 -3.70
N ILE A 205 -1.49 -1.41 -3.36
CA ILE A 205 -0.82 -2.28 -4.32
C ILE A 205 -1.85 -3.12 -5.07
N GLU A 206 -2.78 -3.80 -4.39
CA GLU A 206 -3.81 -4.60 -5.06
C GLU A 206 -4.73 -3.76 -5.94
N LEU A 207 -5.08 -2.54 -5.51
CA LEU A 207 -5.89 -1.60 -6.29
C LEU A 207 -5.22 -1.22 -7.62
N SER A 208 -3.89 -1.14 -7.66
CA SER A 208 -3.13 -0.52 -8.77
C SER A 208 -2.20 -1.47 -9.53
N THR A 209 -2.08 -2.73 -9.11
CA THR A 209 -1.15 -3.71 -9.69
C THR A 209 -1.74 -5.11 -9.77
N ASN A 210 -1.21 -5.91 -10.69
CA ASN A 210 -1.44 -7.33 -10.79
C ASN A 210 -0.27 -8.13 -10.18
N ILE A 211 -0.45 -9.44 -10.05
CA ILE A 211 0.62 -10.36 -9.65
C ILE A 211 1.79 -10.21 -10.65
N ASN A 212 3.03 -10.25 -10.14
CA ASN A 212 4.29 -10.07 -10.86
C ASN A 212 4.62 -8.65 -11.35
N ASP A 213 3.74 -7.67 -11.18
CA ASP A 213 4.07 -6.27 -11.46
C ASP A 213 5.19 -5.76 -10.53
N VAL A 214 5.83 -4.65 -10.92
CA VAL A 214 6.91 -4.01 -10.16
C VAL A 214 6.38 -2.80 -9.41
N VAL A 215 6.66 -2.72 -8.11
CA VAL A 215 6.34 -1.57 -7.24
C VAL A 215 7.62 -0.81 -6.89
N LEU A 216 7.64 0.50 -7.16
CA LEU A 216 8.76 1.38 -6.79
C LEU A 216 8.38 2.24 -5.57
N ASP A 217 9.22 2.22 -4.55
CA ASP A 217 9.16 3.15 -3.42
C ASP A 217 10.53 3.78 -3.19
N PHE A 218 10.65 5.08 -3.46
CA PHE A 218 11.89 5.83 -3.29
C PHE A 218 11.96 6.63 -1.98
N HIS A 219 11.04 6.37 -1.05
CA HIS A 219 11.05 6.85 0.34
C HIS A 219 10.71 5.68 1.26
N LEU A 220 11.46 4.59 1.12
CA LEU A 220 11.11 3.26 1.62
C LEU A 220 10.89 3.20 3.14
N GLY A 221 11.62 4.02 3.89
CA GLY A 221 11.65 4.06 5.35
C GLY A 221 11.88 2.68 5.94
N SER A 222 10.93 2.25 6.79
CA SER A 222 10.96 0.92 7.42
C SER A 222 10.77 -0.29 6.48
N GLY A 223 10.65 -0.11 5.16
CA GLY A 223 10.50 -1.24 4.23
C GLY A 223 9.09 -1.79 4.04
N THR A 224 8.03 -1.09 4.52
CA THR A 224 6.65 -1.60 4.45
C THR A 224 6.22 -1.93 3.01
N THR A 225 6.50 -1.05 2.05
CA THR A 225 6.08 -1.23 0.65
C THR A 225 6.70 -2.48 0.02
N SER A 226 8.01 -2.69 0.22
CA SER A 226 8.72 -3.88 -0.24
C SER A 226 8.22 -5.16 0.43
N ALA A 227 8.04 -5.13 1.76
CA ALA A 227 7.52 -6.25 2.53
C ALA A 227 6.15 -6.71 2.01
N VAL A 228 5.22 -5.76 1.83
CA VAL A 228 3.87 -6.07 1.35
C VAL A 228 3.88 -6.48 -0.12
N SER A 229 4.71 -5.85 -0.96
CA SER A 229 4.86 -6.26 -2.37
C SER A 229 5.27 -7.74 -2.47
N MET A 230 6.25 -8.16 -1.66
CA MET A 230 6.69 -9.56 -1.62
C MET A 230 5.58 -10.51 -1.16
N LYS A 231 4.87 -10.17 -0.05
CA LYS A 231 3.73 -10.96 0.46
C LYS A 231 2.59 -11.10 -0.55
N LEU A 232 2.45 -10.12 -1.43
CA LEU A 232 1.46 -10.09 -2.51
C LEU A 232 1.97 -10.72 -3.82
N ASN A 233 3.16 -11.30 -3.89
CA ASN A 233 3.74 -11.80 -5.14
C ASN A 233 3.94 -10.70 -6.21
N ARG A 234 4.39 -9.52 -5.80
CA ARG A 234 4.87 -8.43 -6.67
C ARG A 234 6.39 -8.32 -6.54
N LYS A 235 7.03 -7.87 -7.61
CA LYS A 235 8.43 -7.42 -7.58
C LYS A 235 8.48 -6.01 -6.99
N PHE A 236 9.62 -5.61 -6.44
CA PHE A 236 9.76 -4.25 -5.92
C PHE A 236 11.15 -3.68 -6.17
N ILE A 237 11.23 -2.36 -6.15
CA ILE A 237 12.45 -1.57 -6.06
C ILE A 237 12.24 -0.61 -4.89
N GLY A 238 13.10 -0.70 -3.89
CA GLY A 238 13.07 0.18 -2.72
C GLY A 238 14.34 1.03 -2.69
N ILE A 239 14.20 2.33 -2.46
CA ILE A 239 15.33 3.24 -2.28
C ILE A 239 15.15 3.93 -0.93
N GLU A 240 16.21 3.90 -0.13
CA GLU A 240 16.29 4.60 1.15
C GLU A 240 17.63 5.31 1.25
N GLN A 241 17.63 6.54 1.78
CA GLN A 241 18.83 7.35 1.96
C GLN A 241 19.20 7.49 3.45
N MET A 242 18.26 7.31 4.36
CA MET A 242 18.47 7.53 5.78
C MET A 242 18.97 6.27 6.47
N ASP A 243 20.14 6.41 7.10
CA ASP A 243 20.69 5.44 8.05
C ASP A 243 20.01 5.59 9.41
N TYR A 244 18.71 5.28 9.45
CA TYR A 244 18.01 5.10 10.71
C TYR A 244 18.38 3.73 11.28
N GLY A 245 19.01 3.71 12.45
CA GLY A 245 18.92 2.57 13.37
C GLY A 245 19.44 1.22 12.84
N ALA A 246 20.48 1.23 12.00
CA ALA A 246 21.09 0.04 11.39
C ALA A 246 20.17 -0.68 10.38
N ASP A 247 19.88 -0.02 9.26
CA ASP A 247 19.20 -0.60 8.09
C ASP A 247 17.87 -1.31 8.40
N ASP A 248 16.92 -0.60 9.00
CA ASP A 248 15.61 -1.17 9.37
C ASP A 248 14.86 -1.81 8.19
N SER A 249 14.98 -1.23 6.98
CA SER A 249 14.40 -1.82 5.76
C SER A 249 15.04 -3.18 5.45
N LEU A 250 16.37 -3.30 5.54
CA LEU A 250 17.11 -4.54 5.33
C LEU A 250 16.70 -5.61 6.34
N LYS A 251 16.70 -5.25 7.64
CA LYS A 251 16.27 -6.15 8.73
C LYS A 251 14.84 -6.63 8.50
N ARG A 252 13.92 -5.73 8.14
CA ARG A 252 12.55 -6.11 7.83
C ARG A 252 12.48 -7.08 6.65
N MET A 253 13.21 -6.82 5.56
CA MET A 253 13.18 -7.73 4.41
C MET A 253 13.73 -9.12 4.75
N ILE A 254 14.77 -9.20 5.59
CA ILE A 254 15.26 -10.47 6.14
C ILE A 254 14.15 -11.17 6.95
N ASN A 255 13.45 -10.46 7.84
CA ASN A 255 12.33 -11.00 8.60
C ASN A 255 11.22 -11.53 7.67
N VAL A 256 10.89 -10.81 6.60
CA VAL A 256 9.87 -11.20 5.62
C VAL A 256 10.28 -12.49 4.91
N ILE A 257 11.53 -12.62 4.46
CA ILE A 257 12.06 -13.86 3.87
C ILE A 257 11.98 -15.02 4.86
N ASN A 258 12.25 -14.75 6.15
CA ASN A 258 12.17 -15.75 7.22
C ASN A 258 10.73 -16.08 7.65
N GLY A 259 9.71 -15.51 6.99
CA GLY A 259 8.30 -15.87 7.24
C GLY A 259 7.66 -15.14 8.41
N GLU A 260 8.03 -13.87 8.66
CA GLU A 260 7.38 -13.08 9.70
C GLU A 260 5.85 -13.00 9.54
N THR A 261 5.13 -13.07 10.67
CA THR A 261 3.68 -13.34 10.70
C THR A 261 2.81 -12.12 11.02
N SER A 262 3.41 -10.94 11.16
CA SER A 262 2.70 -9.69 11.50
C SER A 262 1.99 -9.06 10.30
N GLY A 263 1.23 -7.99 10.57
CA GLY A 263 0.56 -7.21 9.54
C GLY A 263 -0.40 -8.05 8.70
N VAL A 264 -0.17 -8.09 7.38
CA VAL A 264 -1.03 -8.82 6.44
C VAL A 264 -0.62 -10.28 6.20
N SER A 265 0.48 -10.75 6.79
CA SER A 265 1.04 -12.09 6.52
C SER A 265 0.01 -13.21 6.68
N LYS A 266 -0.75 -13.20 7.78
CA LYS A 266 -1.80 -14.19 8.05
C LYS A 266 -2.90 -14.16 6.98
N GLY A 267 -3.29 -12.97 6.53
CA GLY A 267 -4.33 -12.80 5.53
C GLY A 267 -3.95 -13.42 4.19
N TYR A 268 -2.72 -13.20 3.75
CA TYR A 268 -2.20 -13.73 2.48
C TYR A 268 -1.48 -15.08 2.64
N SER A 269 -1.62 -15.75 3.79
CA SER A 269 -0.99 -17.05 4.08
C SER A 269 0.53 -17.07 3.85
N TRP A 270 1.22 -15.96 4.10
CA TRP A 270 2.66 -15.83 3.89
C TRP A 270 3.46 -16.78 4.79
N GLN A 271 4.40 -17.52 4.20
CA GLN A 271 5.28 -18.49 4.90
C GLN A 271 6.76 -18.13 4.83
N GLY A 272 7.12 -17.02 4.19
CA GLY A 272 8.50 -16.67 3.87
C GLY A 272 8.94 -17.14 2.49
N GLY A 273 10.24 -16.97 2.22
CA GLY A 273 10.87 -17.20 0.92
C GLY A 273 11.10 -15.93 0.11
N GLY A 274 11.47 -16.11 -1.15
CA GLY A 274 11.91 -15.02 -2.03
C GLY A 274 13.34 -14.57 -1.77
N SER A 275 13.75 -13.54 -2.47
CA SER A 275 15.09 -12.94 -2.38
C SER A 275 15.03 -11.48 -2.78
N PHE A 276 15.99 -10.69 -2.34
CA PHE A 276 16.24 -9.35 -2.87
C PHE A 276 17.74 -9.14 -3.04
N VAL A 277 18.10 -8.19 -3.88
CA VAL A 277 19.48 -7.71 -4.01
C VAL A 277 19.55 -6.40 -3.22
N TYR A 278 20.57 -6.30 -2.38
CA TYR A 278 20.93 -5.06 -1.70
C TYR A 278 22.20 -4.50 -2.36
N ALA A 279 22.18 -3.21 -2.67
CA ALA A 279 23.31 -2.51 -3.25
C ALA A 279 23.31 -1.07 -2.73
N GLU A 280 24.50 -0.50 -2.60
CA GLU A 280 24.73 0.90 -2.25
C GLU A 280 25.38 1.63 -3.43
N LEU A 281 25.19 2.94 -3.48
CA LEU A 281 25.92 3.77 -4.43
C LEU A 281 27.39 3.86 -4.02
N ALA A 282 28.30 3.58 -4.95
CA ALA A 282 29.73 3.73 -4.72
C ALA A 282 30.05 5.19 -4.39
N LYS A 283 30.58 5.43 -3.18
CA LYS A 283 30.87 6.78 -2.67
C LYS A 283 32.05 7.41 -3.41
N ASN A 284 31.93 8.70 -3.68
CA ASN A 284 33.00 9.58 -4.13
C ASN A 284 33.11 10.76 -3.16
N ASN A 285 32.59 11.95 -3.48
CA ASN A 285 32.59 13.09 -2.54
C ASN A 285 31.79 12.81 -1.25
N GLU A 286 30.92 11.80 -1.21
CA GLU A 286 30.28 11.38 0.03
C GLU A 286 31.31 10.91 1.07
N THR A 287 32.37 10.20 0.67
CA THR A 287 33.48 9.82 1.56
C THR A 287 34.17 11.06 2.14
N ALA A 288 34.35 12.11 1.33
CA ALA A 288 34.88 13.38 1.83
C ALA A 288 33.94 14.03 2.86
N LYS A 289 32.62 14.03 2.63
CA LYS A 289 31.63 14.57 3.59
C LYS A 289 31.65 13.84 4.92
N GLU A 290 31.75 12.51 4.89
CA GLU A 290 31.85 11.66 6.08
C GLU A 290 33.13 11.99 6.87
N ARG A 291 34.28 12.06 6.18
CA ARG A 291 35.56 12.44 6.81
C ARG A 291 35.51 13.83 7.45
N ILE A 292 34.96 14.84 6.75
CA ILE A 292 34.76 16.19 7.31
C ILE A 292 33.87 16.14 8.56
N ALA A 293 32.83 15.30 8.56
CA ALA A 293 31.94 15.15 9.72
C ALA A 293 32.67 14.59 10.94
N THR A 294 33.62 13.67 10.75
CA THR A 294 34.40 13.03 11.82
C THR A 294 35.52 13.89 12.42
N CYS A 295 35.95 14.96 11.73
CA CYS A 295 37.02 15.83 12.25
C CYS A 295 36.63 16.49 13.58
N ASN A 296 37.52 16.56 14.56
CA ASN A 296 37.24 17.12 15.89
C ASN A 296 37.85 18.51 16.09
N SER A 297 38.61 19.02 15.12
CA SER A 297 39.28 20.31 15.19
C SER A 297 39.41 20.97 13.80
N LEU A 298 39.73 22.26 13.80
CA LEU A 298 40.10 22.98 12.58
C LEU A 298 41.40 22.45 11.97
N GLU A 299 42.36 22.02 12.80
CA GLU A 299 43.62 21.44 12.34
C GLU A 299 43.40 20.17 11.50
N GLU A 300 42.53 19.27 11.98
CA GLU A 300 42.15 18.06 11.23
C GLU A 300 41.44 18.40 9.90
N LEU A 301 40.59 19.44 9.89
CA LEU A 301 39.94 19.91 8.66
C LEU A 301 40.94 20.44 7.64
N LEU A 302 41.96 21.18 8.09
CA LEU A 302 43.00 21.73 7.22
C LEU A 302 43.91 20.63 6.66
N GLN A 303 44.26 19.62 7.47
CA GLN A 303 45.00 18.45 6.98
C GLN A 303 44.19 17.70 5.92
N LEU A 304 42.89 17.48 6.17
CA LEU A 304 41.98 16.86 5.21
C LEU A 304 41.87 17.69 3.92
N PHE A 305 41.91 19.02 4.00
CA PHE A 305 41.79 19.91 2.86
C PHE A 305 42.81 19.66 1.75
N GLU A 306 44.05 19.34 2.12
CA GLU A 306 45.11 19.05 1.15
C GLU A 306 44.80 17.78 0.34
N GLU A 307 44.19 16.78 0.98
CA GLU A 307 43.70 15.59 0.29
C GLU A 307 42.46 15.89 -0.56
N LEU A 308 41.56 16.75 -0.10
CA LEU A 308 40.38 17.17 -0.86
C LEU A 308 40.76 17.83 -2.18
N ASN A 309 41.77 18.70 -2.17
CA ASN A 309 42.27 19.40 -3.36
C ASN A 309 42.91 18.48 -4.41
N THR A 310 43.35 17.28 -4.01
CA THR A 310 44.12 16.39 -4.89
C THR A 310 43.33 15.16 -5.33
N ARG A 311 42.38 14.68 -4.52
CA ARG A 311 41.66 13.42 -4.75
C ARG A 311 40.17 13.58 -5.04
N TYR A 312 39.54 14.70 -4.66
CA TYR A 312 38.08 14.87 -4.70
C TYR A 312 37.67 16.03 -5.61
N PHE A 313 36.42 16.02 -6.08
CA PHE A 313 35.91 17.04 -6.98
C PHE A 313 35.36 18.24 -6.19
N LEU A 314 35.98 19.40 -6.38
CA LEU A 314 35.58 20.65 -5.75
C LEU A 314 34.69 21.45 -6.70
N ASP A 315 33.73 22.19 -6.15
CA ASP A 315 32.84 23.04 -6.93
C ASP A 315 33.66 24.13 -7.63
N TYR A 316 33.44 24.27 -8.95
CA TYR A 316 34.22 25.16 -9.81
C TYR A 316 34.07 26.65 -9.45
N ASN A 317 33.01 27.03 -8.72
CA ASN A 317 32.79 28.40 -8.25
C ASN A 317 33.62 28.74 -7.01
N VAL A 318 34.22 27.73 -6.37
CA VAL A 318 35.00 27.92 -5.16
C VAL A 318 36.41 28.35 -5.53
N ARG A 319 36.80 29.53 -5.05
CA ARG A 319 38.16 30.04 -5.19
C ARG A 319 39.09 29.33 -4.21
N ILE A 320 39.46 28.08 -4.52
CA ILE A 320 40.28 27.23 -3.65
C ILE A 320 41.56 27.91 -3.19
N LYS A 321 42.24 28.59 -4.12
CA LYS A 321 43.48 29.31 -3.81
C LYS A 321 43.26 30.43 -2.79
N ASP A 322 42.21 31.23 -2.98
CA ASP A 322 41.84 32.32 -2.08
C ASP A 322 41.41 31.80 -0.70
N PHE A 323 40.64 30.70 -0.68
CA PHE A 323 40.26 30.06 0.57
C PHE A 323 41.49 29.57 1.36
N LYS A 324 42.42 28.89 0.67
CA LYS A 324 43.65 28.34 1.25
C LYS A 324 44.63 29.41 1.71
N GLU A 325 44.78 30.48 0.94
CA GLU A 325 45.82 31.49 1.20
C GLU A 325 45.34 32.58 2.16
N ASN A 326 44.04 32.91 2.13
CA ASN A 326 43.46 34.06 2.83
C ASN A 326 42.39 33.65 3.84
N VAL A 327 41.27 33.05 3.40
CA VAL A 327 40.07 32.85 4.24
C VAL A 327 40.35 32.02 5.50
N ILE A 328 41.14 30.95 5.40
CA ILE A 328 41.46 30.10 6.57
C ILE A 328 42.31 30.82 7.64
N LYS A 329 42.91 31.96 7.31
CA LYS A 329 43.73 32.77 8.23
C LYS A 329 42.95 33.95 8.82
N GLU A 330 41.75 34.24 8.33
CA GLU A 330 40.93 35.33 8.84
C GLU A 330 40.37 35.00 10.23
N GLU A 331 40.49 35.94 11.18
CA GLU A 331 39.92 35.77 12.53
C GLU A 331 38.41 35.49 12.48
N ALA A 332 37.69 36.09 11.52
CA ALA A 332 36.26 35.88 11.32
C ALA A 332 35.93 34.40 11.02
N PHE A 333 36.79 33.69 10.28
CA PHE A 333 36.63 32.27 9.97
C PHE A 333 37.06 31.38 11.14
N ILE A 334 38.21 31.69 11.76
CA ILE A 334 38.76 30.94 12.89
C ILE A 334 37.78 30.95 14.09
N ASN A 335 37.08 32.07 14.29
CA ASN A 335 36.10 32.25 15.37
C ASN A 335 34.73 31.59 15.09
N LEU A 336 34.50 31.01 13.91
CA LEU A 336 33.29 30.23 13.65
C LEU A 336 33.27 28.95 14.51
N SER A 337 32.07 28.49 14.85
CA SER A 337 31.93 27.18 15.49
C SER A 337 32.45 26.07 14.57
N LEU A 338 33.01 25.01 15.13
CA LEU A 338 33.48 23.85 14.35
C LEU A 338 32.37 23.28 13.45
N ALA A 339 31.13 23.27 13.92
CA ALA A 339 29.98 22.87 13.12
C ALA A 339 29.83 23.73 11.85
N ARG A 340 30.00 25.04 11.98
CA ARG A 340 29.92 25.97 10.85
C ARG A 340 31.15 25.86 9.94
N GLN A 341 32.34 25.64 10.49
CA GLN A 341 33.54 25.37 9.71
C GLN A 341 33.36 24.10 8.86
N LYS A 342 32.93 22.99 9.46
CA LYS A 342 32.59 21.74 8.73
C LYS A 342 31.58 21.96 7.62
N GLU A 343 30.55 22.77 7.86
CA GLU A 343 29.53 23.08 6.85
C GLU A 343 30.13 23.81 5.64
N LEU A 344 31.02 24.78 5.88
CA LEU A 344 31.71 25.50 4.80
C LEU A 344 32.57 24.55 3.96
N PHE A 345 33.35 23.67 4.59
CA PHE A 345 34.11 22.64 3.89
C PHE A 345 33.24 21.70 3.06
N LYS A 346 32.10 21.24 3.61
CA LYS A 346 31.15 20.39 2.87
C LYS A 346 30.57 21.10 1.65
N ARG A 347 30.35 22.42 1.71
CA ARG A 347 29.86 23.23 0.59
C ARG A 347 30.90 23.41 -0.52
N MET A 348 32.18 23.15 -0.25
CA MET A 348 33.23 23.23 -1.28
C MET A 348 33.24 22.00 -2.21
N LEU A 349 32.62 20.90 -1.81
CA LEU A 349 32.51 19.69 -2.62
C LEU A 349 31.44 19.86 -3.69
N ASP A 350 31.70 19.36 -4.90
CA ASP A 350 30.67 19.28 -5.94
C ASP A 350 29.65 18.19 -5.56
N ASN A 351 28.41 18.62 -5.32
CA ASN A 351 27.31 17.72 -4.95
C ASN A 351 26.84 16.83 -6.12
N ASN A 352 27.21 17.15 -7.37
CA ASN A 352 26.97 16.26 -8.51
C ASN A 352 27.94 15.07 -8.54
N GLN A 353 29.01 15.12 -7.75
CA GLN A 353 30.09 14.13 -7.71
C GLN A 353 30.12 13.36 -6.38
N LEU A 354 28.97 13.25 -5.70
CA LEU A 354 28.85 12.52 -4.42
C LEU A 354 29.13 11.03 -4.55
N TYR A 355 28.76 10.46 -5.69
CA TYR A 355 28.92 9.05 -6.00
C TYR A 355 29.67 8.90 -7.33
N VAL A 356 30.24 7.71 -7.55
CA VAL A 356 31.01 7.41 -8.77
C VAL A 356 30.09 7.47 -9.99
N ASN A 357 30.50 8.18 -11.04
CA ASN A 357 29.73 8.23 -12.28
C ASN A 357 29.87 6.92 -13.05
N LEU A 358 28.81 6.57 -13.79
CA LEU A 358 28.80 5.39 -14.65
C LEU A 358 29.95 5.37 -15.66
N SER A 359 30.34 6.54 -16.20
CA SER A 359 31.47 6.68 -17.14
C SER A 359 32.84 6.40 -16.51
N GLU A 360 32.93 6.40 -15.18
CA GLU A 360 34.17 6.25 -14.42
C GLU A 360 34.20 4.94 -13.62
N VAL A 361 33.23 4.04 -13.86
CA VAL A 361 33.07 2.78 -13.09
C VAL A 361 34.29 1.84 -13.20
N GLU A 362 35.07 1.95 -14.28
CA GLU A 362 36.31 1.16 -14.48
C GLU A 362 37.58 1.90 -14.03
N ASP A 363 37.45 3.13 -13.54
CA ASP A 363 38.60 3.90 -13.09
C ASP A 363 39.16 3.27 -11.80
N ALA A 364 40.42 2.81 -11.89
CA ALA A 364 41.14 2.17 -10.81
C ALA A 364 41.22 3.03 -9.53
N ARG A 365 41.06 4.36 -9.62
CA ARG A 365 41.04 5.27 -8.48
C ARG A 365 39.94 4.96 -7.47
N TYR A 366 38.80 4.40 -7.91
CA TYR A 366 37.67 4.08 -7.02
C TYR A 366 37.75 2.68 -6.41
N ASN A 367 38.69 1.84 -6.86
CA ASN A 367 38.93 0.49 -6.34
C ASN A 367 37.63 -0.36 -6.23
N LEU A 368 36.76 -0.27 -7.24
CA LEU A 368 35.53 -1.05 -7.31
C LEU A 368 35.85 -2.51 -7.63
N SER A 369 35.10 -3.45 -7.04
CA SER A 369 35.26 -4.88 -7.34
C SER A 369 34.76 -5.22 -8.75
N GLU A 370 35.33 -6.26 -9.36
CA GLU A 370 34.89 -6.74 -10.68
C GLU A 370 33.39 -7.08 -10.69
N ASP A 371 32.88 -7.66 -9.61
CA ASP A 371 31.46 -7.97 -9.46
C ASP A 371 30.58 -6.72 -9.41
N ALA A 372 31.01 -5.64 -8.75
CA ALA A 372 30.28 -4.38 -8.70
C ALA A 372 30.26 -3.68 -10.07
N ILE A 373 31.39 -3.70 -10.79
CA ILE A 373 31.50 -3.19 -12.15
C ILE A 373 30.56 -3.97 -13.08
N ARG A 374 30.61 -5.32 -13.02
CA ARG A 374 29.75 -6.20 -13.82
C ARG A 374 28.27 -5.96 -13.52
N LEU A 375 27.87 -5.95 -12.25
CA LEU A 375 26.49 -5.68 -11.83
C LEU A 375 25.99 -4.32 -12.35
N THR A 376 26.83 -3.30 -12.27
CA THR A 376 26.48 -1.95 -12.74
C THR A 376 26.28 -1.93 -14.27
N LYS A 377 27.19 -2.54 -15.03
CA LYS A 377 27.06 -2.65 -16.49
C LYS A 377 25.79 -3.42 -16.90
N ASP A 378 25.52 -4.53 -16.22
CA ASP A 378 24.32 -5.35 -16.45
C ASP A 378 23.04 -4.54 -16.15
N PHE A 379 23.02 -3.80 -15.04
CA PHE A 379 21.88 -2.95 -14.65
C PHE A 379 21.55 -1.89 -15.71
N TYR A 380 22.57 -1.20 -16.24
CA TYR A 380 22.40 -0.19 -17.30
C TYR A 380 22.33 -0.79 -18.71
N GLN A 381 22.43 -2.11 -18.85
CA GLN A 381 22.45 -2.81 -20.14
C GLN A 381 23.52 -2.28 -21.09
N ILE A 382 24.69 -1.91 -20.55
CA ILE A 382 25.83 -1.46 -21.35
C ILE A 382 26.39 -2.69 -22.05
N LYS A 383 26.35 -2.69 -23.39
CA LYS A 383 27.01 -3.75 -24.18
C LYS A 383 28.53 -3.59 -24.04
N ASN A 384 29.19 -4.67 -23.63
CA ASN A 384 30.65 -4.75 -23.60
C ASN A 384 31.26 -4.57 -24.98
#